data_AF-A0A7K5HAX2-F1
#
_entry.id   AF-A0A7K5HAX2-F1
#
_cell.length_a   1.000
_cell.length_b   1.000
_cell.length_c   1.000
_cell.angle_alpha   90.00
_cell.angle_beta   90.00
_cell.angle_gamma   90.00
#
_symmetry.space_group_name_H-M   'P 1'
#
loop_
_entity.id
_entity.type
_entity.pdbx_description
1 polymer ?
#
loop_
_entity_poly.entity_id
_entity_poly.type
_entity_poly.pdbx_seq_one_letter_code
_entity_poly.pdbx_strand_id
1 'polypeptide(L)'
;APHLFQLRTHMYQARGLIAADSTGLSDPFAKVTFTSHCQTTKIISQTLSPTWNQMLLFNSIVLHGDREEIAQFPPEIVIELYDDDAVGKAEYIGSTVAAPVVRLAYQSYEPPKLAYHPVYCGNLSGGDLLAAFELLEIPESDPDRLPPLDPPDVSQIYPVPANIRPVLSKYRVEVSYLEYFHFQISSPFFLFLNWKSNSLNTVHNKYSVCILYSLVILMLLSVLLHQELPENELLHPPLSICVVDWRAFGRSTLVGTHTINYLKQFL
;
A
#
# COMPACT_ATOMS: atom_id res chain seq x y z
N ALA A 1 19.60 30.39 -9.90
CA ALA A 1 20.34 29.71 -11.00
C ALA A 1 19.59 28.42 -11.36
N PRO A 2 19.88 27.72 -12.47
CA PRO A 2 19.38 26.34 -12.63
C PRO A 2 20.12 25.41 -11.67
N HIS A 3 19.38 24.48 -11.07
CA HIS A 3 19.89 23.45 -10.17
C HIS A 3 19.38 22.09 -10.64
N LEU A 4 20.27 21.10 -10.70
CA LEU A 4 19.95 19.75 -11.13
C LEU A 4 19.57 18.88 -9.94
N PHE A 5 18.48 18.13 -10.06
CA PHE A 5 17.97 17.25 -9.03
C PHE A 5 17.60 15.87 -9.58
N GLN A 6 17.57 14.89 -8.69
CA GLN A 6 16.93 13.59 -8.89
C GLN A 6 15.76 13.48 -7.91
N LEU A 7 14.56 13.22 -8.43
CA LEU A 7 13.42 12.88 -7.59
C LEU A 7 13.32 11.34 -7.50
N ARG A 8 13.26 10.82 -6.27
CA ARG A 8 12.95 9.41 -5.99
C ARG A 8 11.61 9.36 -5.28
N THR A 9 10.67 8.62 -5.86
CA THR A 9 9.35 8.40 -5.25
C THR A 9 9.21 6.95 -4.84
N HIS A 10 9.13 6.72 -3.53
CA HIS A 10 9.11 5.39 -2.92
C HIS A 10 7.66 4.97 -2.70
N MET A 11 7.06 4.38 -3.73
CA MET A 11 5.66 3.95 -3.76
C MET A 11 5.53 2.57 -3.12
N TYR A 12 5.17 2.53 -1.83
CA TYR A 12 5.20 1.28 -1.07
C TYR A 12 3.88 0.49 -1.17
N GLN A 13 2.79 1.01 -0.60
CA GLN A 13 1.47 0.37 -0.65
C GLN A 13 0.35 1.39 -0.57
N ALA A 14 -0.88 0.97 -0.85
CA ALA A 14 -2.08 1.72 -0.48
C ALA A 14 -3.07 0.82 0.27
N ARG A 15 -4.06 1.41 0.93
CA ARG A 15 -5.13 0.69 1.63
C ARG A 15 -6.47 1.39 1.50
N GLY A 16 -7.54 0.61 1.58
CA GLY A 16 -8.90 1.11 1.59
C GLY A 16 -9.29 1.91 0.34
N LEU A 17 -8.75 1.54 -0.83
CA LEU A 17 -9.09 2.21 -2.08
C LEU A 17 -10.58 2.02 -2.42
N ILE A 18 -11.13 2.95 -3.20
CA ILE A 18 -12.48 2.83 -3.76
C ILE A 18 -12.50 1.64 -4.73
N ALA A 19 -13.54 0.81 -4.64
CA ALA A 19 -13.82 -0.23 -5.61
C ALA A 19 -14.48 0.39 -6.84
N ALA A 20 -13.81 0.28 -7.99
CA ALA A 20 -14.35 0.72 -9.28
C ALA A 20 -14.98 -0.46 -10.05
N ASP A 21 -14.53 -1.70 -9.82
CA ASP A 21 -15.10 -2.87 -10.47
C ASP A 21 -16.47 -3.29 -9.94
N SER A 22 -17.25 -3.92 -10.84
CA SER A 22 -18.45 -4.70 -10.47
C SER A 22 -18.18 -5.85 -9.48
N THR A 23 -16.92 -6.28 -9.36
CA THR A 23 -16.47 -7.31 -8.40
C THR A 23 -16.36 -6.77 -6.97
N GLY A 24 -16.42 -5.45 -6.78
CA GLY A 24 -16.13 -4.80 -5.51
C GLY A 24 -14.63 -4.69 -5.19
N LEU A 25 -13.76 -4.86 -6.21
CA LEU A 25 -12.31 -4.67 -6.14
C LEU A 25 -11.88 -3.64 -7.20
N SER A 26 -10.57 -3.55 -7.44
CA SER A 26 -9.95 -2.74 -8.49
C SER A 26 -8.63 -3.37 -8.91
N ASP A 27 -8.09 -2.95 -10.04
CA ASP A 27 -6.75 -3.19 -10.56
C ASP A 27 -5.88 -1.91 -10.43
N PRO A 28 -5.56 -1.45 -9.20
CA PRO A 28 -4.97 -0.12 -9.00
C PRO A 28 -3.53 0.02 -9.48
N PHE A 29 -3.25 1.19 -10.08
CA PHE A 29 -1.91 1.74 -10.26
C PHE A 29 -1.86 3.22 -9.89
N ALA A 30 -0.66 3.72 -9.56
CA ALA A 30 -0.41 5.11 -9.26
C ALA A 30 0.34 5.78 -10.41
N LYS A 31 -0.12 6.98 -10.79
CA LYS A 31 0.55 7.90 -11.69
C LYS A 31 1.13 9.05 -10.88
N VAL A 32 2.44 9.21 -10.95
CA VAL A 32 3.19 10.23 -10.21
C VAL A 32 3.66 11.28 -11.19
N THR A 33 3.23 12.51 -10.98
CA THR A 33 3.59 13.67 -11.80
C THR A 33 4.38 14.65 -10.96
N PHE A 34 5.52 15.09 -11.49
CA PHE A 34 6.35 16.12 -10.88
C PHE A 34 6.90 17.02 -11.96
N THR A 35 6.63 18.32 -11.86
CA THR A 35 7.00 19.31 -12.91
C THR A 35 6.47 18.90 -14.28
N SER A 36 7.36 18.65 -15.25
CA SER A 36 7.04 18.18 -16.61
C SER A 36 7.15 16.67 -16.80
N HIS A 37 7.41 15.91 -15.73
CA HIS A 37 7.69 14.48 -15.79
C HIS A 37 6.57 13.67 -15.18
N CYS A 38 6.31 12.49 -15.73
CA CYS A 38 5.28 11.57 -15.27
C CYS A 38 5.78 10.13 -15.40
N GLN A 39 5.55 9.31 -14.38
CA GLN A 39 5.77 7.86 -14.39
C GLN A 39 4.63 7.15 -13.67
N THR A 40 4.47 5.85 -13.94
CA THR A 40 3.43 5.02 -13.32
C THR A 40 4.03 3.81 -12.62
N THR A 41 3.37 3.36 -11.56
CA THR A 41 3.67 2.07 -10.93
C THR A 41 3.13 0.92 -11.79
N LYS A 42 3.52 -0.31 -11.45
CA LYS A 42 2.82 -1.50 -11.95
C LYS A 42 1.36 -1.51 -11.52
N ILE A 43 0.54 -2.19 -12.31
CA ILE A 43 -0.85 -2.51 -11.97
C ILE A 43 -0.84 -3.75 -11.06
N ILE A 44 -1.66 -3.72 -10.00
CA ILE A 44 -1.88 -4.87 -9.12
C ILE A 44 -3.34 -5.26 -9.18
N SER A 45 -3.64 -6.41 -9.77
CA SER A 45 -5.03 -6.79 -10.01
C SER A 45 -5.80 -7.20 -8.75
N GLN A 46 -7.11 -6.96 -8.79
CA GLN A 46 -8.15 -7.43 -7.86
C GLN A 46 -7.82 -7.15 -6.40
N THR A 47 -7.57 -5.89 -6.07
CA THR A 47 -7.32 -5.46 -4.70
C THR A 47 -7.61 -3.99 -4.43
N LEU A 48 -8.16 -3.73 -3.23
CA LEU A 48 -8.26 -2.38 -2.65
C LEU A 48 -7.08 -2.03 -1.73
N SER A 49 -6.04 -2.88 -1.69
CA SER A 49 -4.87 -2.71 -0.83
C SER A 49 -3.61 -3.20 -1.55
N PRO A 50 -3.21 -2.52 -2.64
CA PRO A 50 -2.07 -2.92 -3.43
C PRO A 50 -0.76 -2.67 -2.70
N THR A 51 0.21 -3.55 -2.90
CA THR A 51 1.59 -3.35 -2.48
C THR A 51 2.48 -3.33 -3.72
N TRP A 52 2.87 -2.12 -4.14
CA TRP A 52 3.75 -1.96 -5.30
C TRP A 52 5.19 -2.27 -4.92
N ASN A 53 5.64 -1.78 -3.76
CA ASN A 53 7.03 -1.81 -3.31
C ASN A 53 7.98 -1.36 -4.43
N GLN A 54 7.67 -0.23 -5.06
CA GLN A 54 8.32 0.26 -6.27
C GLN A 54 8.83 1.69 -6.06
N MET A 55 10.08 1.94 -6.43
CA MET A 55 10.66 3.27 -6.53
C MET A 55 10.54 3.74 -7.99
N LEU A 56 10.00 4.94 -8.21
CA LEU A 56 10.04 5.63 -9.51
C LEU A 56 11.18 6.65 -9.49
N LEU A 57 12.01 6.61 -10.52
CA LEU A 57 13.24 7.37 -10.60
C LEU A 57 13.12 8.44 -11.69
N PHE A 58 13.09 9.70 -11.26
CA PHE A 58 13.02 10.86 -12.13
C PHE A 58 14.39 11.55 -12.15
N ASN A 59 15.13 11.31 -13.23
CA ASN A 59 16.45 11.88 -13.43
C ASN A 59 16.38 13.26 -14.08
N SER A 60 17.42 14.05 -13.88
CA SER A 60 17.67 15.30 -14.60
C SER A 60 16.56 16.35 -14.43
N ILE A 61 16.02 16.48 -13.22
CA ILE A 61 15.05 17.52 -12.91
C ILE A 61 15.77 18.85 -12.75
N VAL A 62 15.44 19.84 -13.57
CA VAL A 62 16.02 21.18 -13.47
C VAL A 62 15.02 22.11 -12.79
N LEU A 63 15.42 22.66 -11.64
CA LEU A 63 14.66 23.68 -10.92
C LEU A 63 15.42 25.02 -10.97
N HIS A 64 14.68 26.11 -11.10
CA HIS A 64 15.24 27.46 -11.13
C HIS A 64 14.89 28.20 -9.85
N GLY A 65 15.87 28.87 -9.26
CA GLY A 65 15.64 29.67 -8.05
C GLY A 65 16.88 29.79 -7.19
N ASP A 66 16.67 30.17 -5.94
CA ASP A 66 17.61 29.99 -4.84
C ASP A 66 17.46 28.57 -4.28
N ARG A 67 18.56 27.86 -4.00
CA ARG A 67 18.51 26.44 -3.60
C ARG A 67 17.98 26.27 -2.18
N GLU A 68 18.22 27.23 -1.30
CA GLU A 68 17.70 27.22 0.07
C GLU A 68 16.18 27.45 0.04
N GLU A 69 15.69 28.34 -0.83
CA GLU A 69 14.25 28.52 -1.07
C GLU A 69 13.60 27.27 -1.64
N ILE A 70 14.21 26.62 -2.64
CA ILE A 70 13.73 25.34 -3.20
C ILE A 70 13.69 24.26 -2.12
N ALA A 71 14.69 24.20 -1.24
CA ALA A 71 14.72 23.23 -0.16
C ALA A 71 13.62 23.46 0.88
N GLN A 72 13.25 24.73 1.12
CA GLN A 72 12.20 25.09 2.06
C GLN A 72 10.79 24.93 1.48
N PHE A 73 10.62 25.26 0.19
CA PHE A 73 9.35 25.27 -0.52
C PHE A 73 9.47 24.54 -1.87
N PRO A 74 9.69 23.21 -1.86
CA PRO A 74 9.80 22.46 -3.10
C PRO A 74 8.46 22.45 -3.85
N PRO A 75 8.49 22.31 -5.19
CA PRO A 75 7.28 21.98 -5.95
C PRO A 75 6.60 20.73 -5.37
N GLU A 76 5.27 20.68 -5.46
CA GLU A 76 4.53 19.51 -4.99
C GLU A 76 4.53 18.39 -6.04
N ILE A 77 4.49 17.16 -5.56
CA ILE A 77 4.28 15.96 -6.34
C ILE A 77 2.79 15.67 -6.35
N VAL A 78 2.23 15.43 -7.52
CA VAL A 78 0.84 15.01 -7.68
C VAL A 78 0.82 13.51 -7.89
N ILE A 79 0.04 12.81 -7.07
CA ILE A 79 -0.14 11.37 -7.17
C ILE A 79 -1.61 11.09 -7.45
N GLU A 80 -1.88 10.46 -8.59
CA GLU A 80 -3.22 10.07 -9.03
C GLU A 80 -3.30 8.54 -9.02
N LEU A 81 -4.35 7.99 -8.44
CA LEU A 81 -4.66 6.57 -8.45
C LEU A 81 -5.75 6.28 -9.46
N TYR A 82 -5.56 5.22 -10.21
CA TYR A 82 -6.49 4.76 -11.23
C TYR A 82 -6.70 3.26 -11.14
N ASP A 83 -7.86 2.82 -11.63
CA ASP A 83 -8.22 1.44 -11.88
C ASP A 83 -7.97 1.12 -13.36
N ASP A 84 -7.14 0.13 -13.68
CA ASP A 84 -6.89 -0.27 -15.06
C ASP A 84 -7.67 -1.53 -15.43
N ASP A 85 -8.90 -1.32 -15.91
CA ASP A 85 -9.66 -2.37 -16.56
C ASP A 85 -8.96 -2.76 -17.87
N ALA A 86 -8.61 -4.05 -18.01
CA ALA A 86 -8.02 -4.60 -19.24
C ALA A 86 -8.79 -4.26 -20.53
N VAL A 87 -10.05 -3.79 -20.41
CA VAL A 87 -10.89 -3.30 -21.51
C VAL A 87 -11.47 -1.93 -21.15
N GLY A 88 -10.78 -0.84 -21.47
CA GLY A 88 -11.35 0.49 -21.31
C GLY A 88 -10.33 1.61 -21.15
N LYS A 89 -10.82 2.77 -20.75
CA LYS A 89 -9.99 3.86 -20.23
C LYS A 89 -9.93 3.67 -18.72
N ALA A 90 -8.73 3.76 -18.15
CA ALA A 90 -8.54 3.67 -16.72
C ALA A 90 -9.47 4.62 -15.94
N GLU A 91 -10.15 4.09 -14.93
CA GLU A 91 -11.10 4.82 -14.09
C GLU A 91 -10.36 5.53 -12.96
N TYR A 92 -10.78 6.74 -12.61
CA TYR A 92 -10.09 7.54 -11.60
C TYR A 92 -10.56 7.16 -10.19
N ILE A 93 -9.62 6.73 -9.34
CA ILE A 93 -9.88 6.34 -7.94
C ILE A 93 -9.73 7.54 -7.00
N GLY A 94 -8.79 8.44 -7.28
CA GLY A 94 -8.54 9.59 -6.43
C GLY A 94 -7.12 10.14 -6.58
N SER A 95 -6.80 11.20 -5.86
CA SER A 95 -5.45 11.76 -5.85
C SER A 95 -5.05 12.31 -4.48
N THR A 96 -3.75 12.57 -4.36
CA THR A 96 -3.14 13.26 -3.24
C THR A 96 -1.95 14.09 -3.73
N VAL A 97 -1.52 15.03 -2.91
CA VAL A 97 -0.33 15.87 -3.17
C VAL A 97 0.64 15.74 -2.01
N ALA A 98 1.94 15.76 -2.32
CA ALA A 98 2.97 15.66 -1.31
C ALA A 98 4.19 16.52 -1.66
N ALA A 99 4.78 17.15 -0.66
CA ALA A 99 6.07 17.82 -0.79
C ALA A 99 7.22 16.79 -0.59
N PRO A 100 8.23 16.76 -1.48
CA PRO A 100 9.40 15.91 -1.26
C PRO A 100 10.29 16.46 -0.13
N VAL A 101 11.00 15.55 0.54
CA VAL A 101 12.11 15.93 1.41
C VAL A 101 13.30 16.31 0.53
N VAL A 102 13.65 17.60 0.51
CA VAL A 102 14.80 18.07 -0.27
C VAL A 102 16.10 17.86 0.49
N ARG A 103 17.11 17.32 -0.19
CA ARG A 103 18.48 17.22 0.32
C ARG A 103 19.42 17.92 -0.63
N LEU A 104 20.03 19.00 -0.15
CA LEU A 104 21.02 19.76 -0.90
C LEU A 104 22.36 19.02 -0.92
N ALA A 105 23.19 19.30 -1.92
CA ALA A 105 24.40 18.52 -2.17
C ALA A 105 25.39 18.58 -1.00
N TYR A 106 25.44 19.67 -0.22
CA TYR A 106 26.33 19.79 0.92
C TYR A 106 25.86 19.04 2.18
N GLN A 107 24.61 18.59 2.22
CA GLN A 107 24.02 17.92 3.36
C GLN A 107 24.39 16.43 3.38
N SER A 108 24.41 15.83 4.57
CA SER A 108 24.56 14.38 4.69
C SER A 108 23.26 13.69 4.30
N TYR A 109 23.38 12.54 3.65
CA TYR A 109 22.22 11.76 3.24
C TYR A 109 21.55 11.10 4.45
N GLU A 110 20.23 11.21 4.51
CA GLU A 110 19.37 10.49 5.45
C GLU A 110 18.14 9.97 4.69
N PRO A 111 17.83 8.67 4.77
CA PRO A 111 16.69 8.10 4.07
C PRO A 111 15.36 8.73 4.51
N PRO A 112 14.44 9.02 3.58
CA PRO A 112 13.12 9.53 3.93
C PRO A 112 12.29 8.44 4.60
N LYS A 113 11.35 8.85 5.46
CA LYS A 113 10.46 7.94 6.17
C LYS A 113 9.15 7.78 5.41
N LEU A 114 8.64 6.55 5.34
CA LEU A 114 7.31 6.28 4.81
C LEU A 114 6.23 6.95 5.65
N ALA A 115 5.28 7.60 4.99
CA ALA A 115 4.13 8.26 5.61
C ALA A 115 2.84 7.97 4.83
N TYR A 116 1.72 7.96 5.53
CA TYR A 116 0.41 7.86 4.90
C TYR A 116 -0.04 9.22 4.38
N HIS A 117 -0.46 9.24 3.12
CA HIS A 117 -1.02 10.37 2.42
C HIS A 117 -2.48 10.04 2.09
N PRO A 118 -3.45 10.79 2.63
CA PRO A 118 -4.86 10.52 2.37
C PRO A 118 -5.17 10.83 0.90
N VAL A 119 -5.92 9.94 0.28
CA VAL A 119 -6.36 10.04 -1.12
C VAL A 119 -7.80 10.51 -1.15
N TYR A 120 -8.14 11.40 -2.09
CA TYR A 120 -9.50 11.90 -2.26
C TYR A 120 -9.98 11.81 -3.70
N CYS A 121 -11.24 11.41 -3.88
CA CYS A 121 -11.99 11.51 -5.13
C CYS A 121 -13.10 12.54 -4.98
N GLY A 122 -12.81 13.79 -5.32
CA GLY A 122 -13.68 14.90 -4.97
C GLY A 122 -13.83 15.00 -3.45
N ASN A 123 -15.04 14.81 -2.94
CA ASN A 123 -15.32 14.85 -1.50
C ASN A 123 -15.30 13.47 -0.83
N LEU A 124 -15.05 12.40 -1.59
CA LEU A 124 -15.01 11.03 -1.09
C LEU A 124 -13.58 10.67 -0.68
N SER A 125 -13.42 9.98 0.45
CA SER A 125 -12.14 9.37 0.81
C SER A 125 -11.85 8.22 -0.15
N GLY A 126 -10.71 8.30 -0.83
CA GLY A 126 -10.19 7.32 -1.80
C GLY A 126 -9.21 6.31 -1.18
N GLY A 127 -9.14 6.24 0.15
CA GLY A 127 -8.16 5.43 0.89
C GLY A 127 -6.90 6.20 1.28
N ASP A 128 -5.84 5.47 1.59
CA ASP A 128 -4.55 6.05 1.98
C ASP A 128 -3.38 5.42 1.22
N LEU A 129 -2.45 6.26 0.78
CA LEU A 129 -1.20 5.88 0.14
C LEU A 129 -0.05 5.93 1.14
N LEU A 130 0.67 4.83 1.34
CA LEU A 130 1.92 4.80 2.08
C LEU A 130 3.10 5.00 1.13
N ALA A 131 3.74 6.17 1.21
CA ALA A 131 4.86 6.52 0.33
C ALA A 131 5.85 7.47 1.02
N ALA A 132 7.04 7.59 0.43
CA ALA A 132 8.04 8.59 0.78
C ALA A 132 8.59 9.24 -0.49
N PHE A 133 8.96 10.52 -0.40
CA PHE A 133 9.40 11.29 -1.54
C PHE A 133 10.64 12.09 -1.16
N GLU A 134 11.68 12.04 -1.99
CA GLU A 134 12.92 12.79 -1.77
C GLU A 134 13.42 13.42 -3.05
N LEU A 135 13.93 14.64 -2.95
CA LEU A 135 14.49 15.42 -4.03
C LEU A 135 15.96 15.72 -3.71
N LEU A 136 16.87 15.09 -4.43
CA LEU A 136 18.30 15.12 -4.15
C LEU A 136 19.01 16.03 -5.14
N GLU A 137 19.71 17.06 -4.66
CA GLU A 137 20.52 17.95 -5.50
C GLU A 137 21.74 17.18 -6.05
N ILE A 138 21.95 17.26 -7.36
CA ILE A 138 23.10 16.69 -8.04
C ILE A 138 24.11 17.82 -8.25
N PRO A 139 25.27 17.81 -7.58
CA PRO A 139 26.29 18.82 -7.79
C PRO A 139 26.95 18.63 -9.16
N GLU A 140 27.17 19.72 -9.91
CA GLU A 140 27.84 19.67 -11.22
C GLU A 140 29.27 19.09 -11.16
N SER A 141 29.92 19.23 -10.00
CA SER A 141 31.28 18.74 -9.78
C SER A 141 31.38 17.24 -9.50
N ASP A 142 30.29 16.61 -9.05
CA ASP A 142 30.26 15.21 -8.66
C ASP A 142 28.87 14.60 -8.93
N PRO A 143 28.55 14.30 -10.20
CA PRO A 143 27.24 13.75 -10.58
C PRO A 143 26.91 12.40 -9.91
N ASP A 144 27.93 11.67 -9.46
CA ASP A 144 27.81 10.34 -8.87
C ASP A 144 27.66 10.37 -7.34
N ARG A 145 27.60 11.56 -6.72
CA ARG A 145 27.46 11.73 -5.25
C ARG A 145 26.17 11.16 -4.66
N LEU A 146 25.21 10.81 -5.51
CA LEU A 146 23.90 10.34 -5.08
C LEU A 146 24.01 9.03 -4.27
N PRO A 147 23.09 8.81 -3.30
CA PRO A 147 23.06 7.57 -2.54
C PRO A 147 22.91 6.37 -3.49
N PRO A 148 23.64 5.27 -3.25
CA PRO A 148 23.62 4.11 -4.13
C PRO A 148 22.22 3.54 -4.26
N LEU A 149 21.92 2.98 -5.43
CA LEU A 149 20.68 2.30 -5.73
C LEU A 149 20.96 0.83 -6.00
N ASP A 150 20.09 -0.03 -5.46
CA ASP A 150 20.05 -1.43 -5.88
C ASP A 150 19.67 -1.49 -7.37
N PRO A 151 20.22 -2.45 -8.13
CA PRO A 151 19.86 -2.62 -9.53
C PRO A 151 18.37 -2.96 -9.65
N PRO A 152 17.71 -2.56 -10.76
CA PRO A 152 16.33 -2.92 -10.97
C PRO A 152 16.18 -4.43 -11.15
N ASP A 153 14.97 -4.93 -10.89
CA ASP A 153 14.63 -6.33 -11.12
C ASP A 153 14.53 -6.67 -12.63
N VAL A 154 14.17 -7.92 -12.93
CA VAL A 154 14.04 -8.42 -14.31
C VAL A 154 12.99 -7.63 -15.12
N SER A 155 12.02 -7.02 -14.45
CA SER A 155 10.99 -6.17 -15.05
C SER A 155 11.37 -4.68 -15.13
N GLN A 156 12.64 -4.33 -14.89
CA GLN A 156 13.13 -2.95 -14.83
C GLN A 156 12.49 -2.12 -13.71
N ILE A 157 12.00 -2.79 -12.66
CA ILE A 157 11.39 -2.13 -11.50
C ILE A 157 12.46 -1.98 -10.42
N TYR A 158 12.66 -0.75 -9.95
CA TYR A 158 13.46 -0.50 -8.76
C TYR A 158 12.63 -0.80 -7.51
N PRO A 159 13.03 -1.72 -6.63
CA PRO A 159 12.34 -1.92 -5.37
C PRO A 159 12.57 -0.74 -4.43
N VAL A 160 11.66 -0.51 -3.48
CA VAL A 160 11.92 0.46 -2.40
C VAL A 160 13.15 -0.01 -1.59
N PRO A 161 14.17 0.85 -1.39
CA PRO A 161 15.38 0.50 -0.64
C PRO A 161 15.12 -0.06 0.77
N ALA A 162 15.96 -1.01 1.20
CA ALA A 162 15.78 -1.71 2.48
C ALA A 162 15.76 -0.79 3.72
N ASN A 163 16.49 0.31 3.68
CA ASN A 163 16.56 1.32 4.73
C ASN A 163 15.33 2.24 4.81
N ILE A 164 14.46 2.24 3.79
CA ILE A 164 13.20 2.99 3.76
C ILE A 164 12.01 2.06 4.07
N ARG A 165 12.13 0.78 3.72
CA ARG A 165 11.10 -0.23 4.01
C ARG A 165 10.85 -0.36 5.52
N PRO A 166 9.62 -0.72 5.93
CA PRO A 166 9.33 -0.92 7.35
C PRO A 166 10.18 -2.06 7.92
N VAL A 167 10.78 -1.83 9.09
CA VAL A 167 11.47 -2.87 9.86
C VAL A 167 10.42 -3.82 10.44
N LEU A 168 10.58 -5.12 10.23
CA LEU A 168 9.62 -6.12 10.66
C LEU A 168 10.07 -6.77 11.99
N SER A 169 9.11 -6.98 12.88
CA SER A 169 9.24 -7.74 14.11
C SER A 169 8.19 -8.85 14.18
N LYS A 170 8.42 -9.87 15.00
CA LYS A 170 7.47 -10.98 15.17
C LYS A 170 6.36 -10.57 16.12
N TYR A 171 5.12 -10.62 15.65
CA TYR A 171 3.92 -10.39 16.44
C TYR A 171 3.10 -11.67 16.61
N ARG A 172 2.41 -11.72 17.75
CA ARG A 172 1.36 -12.69 18.04
C ARG A 172 0.03 -11.95 18.01
N VAL A 173 -0.78 -12.17 16.97
CA VAL A 173 -2.08 -11.50 16.79
C VAL A 173 -3.18 -12.48 17.16
N GLU A 174 -4.04 -12.10 18.10
CA GLU A 174 -5.22 -12.86 18.47
C GLU A 174 -6.47 -12.16 17.93
N VAL A 175 -7.21 -12.86 17.07
CA VAL A 175 -8.47 -12.35 16.52
C VAL A 175 -9.62 -13.07 17.21
N SER A 176 -10.34 -12.31 18.04
CA SER A 176 -11.51 -12.80 18.77
C SER A 176 -12.79 -12.36 18.09
N TYR A 177 -13.72 -13.28 17.87
CA TYR A 177 -14.99 -13.00 17.21
C TYR A 177 -16.16 -13.74 17.85
N LEU A 178 -17.35 -13.16 17.71
CA LEU A 178 -18.61 -13.71 18.19
C LEU A 178 -19.43 -14.17 17.00
N GLU A 179 -19.95 -15.39 17.09
CA GLU A 179 -20.85 -15.95 16.08
C GLU A 179 -22.31 -15.72 16.49
N TYR A 180 -23.10 -15.14 15.60
CA TYR A 180 -24.54 -14.99 15.78
C TYR A 180 -25.27 -15.31 14.47
N PHE A 181 -26.14 -16.30 14.50
CA PHE A 181 -26.87 -16.78 13.32
C PHE A 181 -28.38 -16.57 13.50
N HIS A 182 -29.00 -15.86 12.55
CA HIS A 182 -30.46 -15.65 12.52
C HIS A 182 -31.20 -16.65 11.61
N PHE A 183 -30.50 -17.50 10.85
CA PHE A 183 -31.10 -18.38 9.84
C PHE A 183 -30.59 -19.81 9.91
N GLN A 184 -31.43 -20.75 9.45
CA GLN A 184 -31.12 -22.16 9.29
C GLN A 184 -30.22 -22.33 8.06
N ILE A 185 -28.92 -22.40 8.31
CA ILE A 185 -27.90 -22.49 7.25
C ILE A 185 -27.73 -23.97 6.85
N SER A 186 -27.41 -24.24 5.57
CA SER A 186 -27.32 -25.60 5.01
C SER A 186 -25.89 -26.10 4.74
N SER A 187 -24.89 -25.22 4.87
CA SER A 187 -23.49 -25.45 4.53
C SER A 187 -22.52 -24.81 5.54
N PRO A 188 -21.32 -25.40 5.77
CA PRO A 188 -20.31 -24.82 6.65
C PRO A 188 -19.76 -23.50 6.07
N PHE A 189 -19.58 -22.49 6.92
CA PHE A 189 -18.77 -21.31 6.56
C PHE A 189 -17.35 -21.44 7.08
N PHE A 190 -16.43 -20.74 6.43
CA PHE A 190 -15.05 -20.61 6.85
C PHE A 190 -14.66 -19.14 6.96
N LEU A 191 -13.97 -18.80 8.05
CA LEU A 191 -13.36 -17.49 8.27
C LEU A 191 -11.95 -17.49 7.69
N PHE A 192 -11.64 -16.51 6.85
CA PHE A 192 -10.30 -16.31 6.31
C PHE A 192 -9.75 -14.99 6.81
N LEU A 193 -8.57 -15.04 7.44
CA LEU A 193 -7.80 -13.87 7.83
C LEU A 193 -6.70 -13.70 6.80
N ASN A 194 -6.79 -12.64 6.01
CA ASN A 194 -5.84 -12.32 4.96
C ASN A 194 -4.98 -11.14 5.39
N TRP A 195 -3.68 -11.38 5.46
CA TRP A 195 -2.66 -10.37 5.66
C TRP A 195 -1.83 -10.27 4.39
N LYS A 196 -1.83 -9.10 3.75
CA LYS A 196 -0.90 -8.84 2.64
C LYS A 196 0.41 -8.28 3.25
N SER A 197 1.30 -9.17 3.70
CA SER A 197 2.69 -8.80 4.02
C SER A 197 3.58 -9.05 2.81
N ASN A 198 4.62 -8.22 2.68
CA ASN A 198 5.56 -8.18 1.57
C ASN A 198 6.43 -9.43 1.33
N SER A 199 6.27 -10.49 2.12
CA SER A 199 6.78 -11.81 1.72
C SER A 199 5.90 -12.31 0.59
N LEU A 200 6.50 -12.68 -0.55
CA LEU A 200 5.90 -13.23 -1.78
C LEU A 200 4.89 -14.38 -1.62
N ASN A 201 4.58 -14.80 -0.40
CA ASN A 201 3.42 -15.59 -0.07
C ASN A 201 2.41 -14.66 0.59
N THR A 202 1.29 -14.36 -0.08
CA THR A 202 0.04 -14.14 0.65
C THR A 202 -0.06 -15.28 1.63
N VAL A 203 0.14 -14.98 2.91
CA VAL A 203 -0.12 -15.95 3.95
C VAL A 203 -1.65 -15.98 4.03
N HIS A 204 -2.26 -16.74 3.11
CA HIS A 204 -3.56 -17.33 3.33
C HIS A 204 -3.37 -18.32 4.46
N ASN A 205 -3.25 -17.83 5.70
CA ASN A 205 -3.47 -18.71 6.80
C ASN A 205 -4.96 -19.05 6.77
N LYS A 206 -5.27 -20.16 6.11
CA LYS A 206 -6.57 -20.82 6.07
C LYS A 206 -6.88 -21.31 7.49
N TYR A 207 -7.44 -20.44 8.33
CA TYR A 207 -8.04 -20.88 9.59
C TYR A 207 -9.47 -21.31 9.32
N SER A 208 -9.60 -22.54 8.85
CA SER A 208 -10.88 -23.19 8.63
C SER A 208 -11.51 -23.55 9.99
N VAL A 209 -12.27 -22.63 10.59
CA VAL A 209 -13.17 -23.00 11.70
C VAL A 209 -14.45 -23.57 11.11
N CYS A 210 -14.69 -24.86 11.32
CA CYS A 210 -15.90 -25.53 10.86
C CYS A 210 -17.04 -25.20 11.83
N ILE A 211 -18.02 -24.45 11.36
CA ILE A 211 -19.19 -24.06 12.17
C ILE A 211 -20.12 -25.28 12.26
N LEU A 212 -20.20 -25.88 13.45
CA LEU A 212 -21.06 -27.03 13.73
C LEU A 212 -22.46 -26.58 14.14
N TYR A 213 -23.47 -27.17 13.50
CA TYR A 213 -24.88 -26.90 13.76
C TYR A 213 -25.33 -27.40 15.13
N SER A 214 -26.08 -26.53 15.84
CA SER A 214 -27.42 -26.80 16.43
C SER A 214 -27.68 -26.12 17.78
N LEU A 215 -26.83 -25.22 18.26
CA LEU A 215 -27.10 -24.50 19.50
C LEU A 215 -26.80 -23.02 19.31
N VAL A 216 -27.76 -22.19 19.69
CA VAL A 216 -27.56 -20.75 19.94
C VAL A 216 -26.65 -20.63 21.16
N ILE A 217 -25.37 -20.96 20.99
CA ILE A 217 -24.33 -20.68 21.95
C ILE A 217 -23.51 -19.56 21.33
N LEU A 218 -23.58 -18.38 21.93
CA LEU A 218 -22.66 -17.29 21.69
C LEU A 218 -21.27 -17.76 22.16
N MET A 219 -20.53 -18.43 21.29
CA MET A 219 -19.17 -18.88 21.58
C MET A 219 -18.20 -17.79 21.17
N LEU A 220 -17.41 -17.30 22.13
CA LEU A 220 -16.24 -16.48 21.82
C LEU A 220 -15.16 -17.40 21.27
N LEU A 221 -14.83 -17.21 20.00
CA LEU A 221 -13.76 -17.93 19.32
C LEU A 221 -12.57 -17.00 19.16
N SER A 222 -11.37 -17.56 19.30
CA SER A 222 -10.10 -16.85 19.14
C SER A 222 -9.22 -17.61 18.15
N VAL A 223 -8.73 -16.91 17.12
CA VAL A 223 -7.71 -17.43 16.21
C VAL A 223 -6.38 -16.76 16.53
N LEU A 224 -5.34 -17.58 16.71
CA LEU A 224 -4.00 -17.09 17.02
C LEU A 224 -3.10 -17.14 15.79
N LEU A 225 -2.48 -16.00 15.48
CA LEU A 225 -1.61 -15.80 14.35
C LEU A 225 -0.20 -15.46 14.82
N HIS A 226 0.80 -16.04 14.18
CA HIS A 226 2.19 -15.58 14.28
C HIS A 226 2.57 -14.97 12.93
N GLN A 227 2.91 -13.67 12.91
CA GLN A 227 3.18 -12.92 11.69
C GLN A 227 4.31 -11.90 11.91
N GLU A 228 5.06 -11.58 10.86
CA GLU A 228 6.02 -10.47 10.87
C GLU A 228 5.33 -9.18 10.45
N LEU A 229 5.26 -8.20 11.35
CA LEU A 229 4.64 -6.89 11.13
C LEU A 229 5.65 -5.76 11.31
N PRO A 230 5.42 -4.60 10.68
CA PRO A 230 6.20 -3.40 10.94
C PRO A 230 6.27 -3.08 12.43
N GLU A 231 7.47 -2.81 12.97
CA GLU A 231 7.63 -2.35 14.36
C GLU A 231 6.88 -1.05 14.63
N ASN A 232 6.79 -0.19 13.62
CA ASN A 232 5.94 0.97 13.67
C ASN A 232 4.49 0.56 13.38
N GLU A 233 3.67 0.52 14.44
CA GLU A 233 2.26 0.14 14.39
C GLU A 233 1.41 0.96 13.41
N LEU A 234 1.80 2.20 13.12
CA LEU A 234 1.12 3.03 12.14
C LEU A 234 1.22 2.44 10.74
N LEU A 235 2.31 1.72 10.46
CA LEU A 235 2.63 1.09 9.17
C LEU A 235 2.05 -0.31 9.03
N HIS A 236 1.35 -0.83 10.04
CA HIS A 236 0.69 -2.12 9.95
C HIS A 236 -0.24 -2.16 8.72
N PRO A 237 -0.07 -3.12 7.80
CA PRO A 237 -0.97 -3.28 6.66
C PRO A 237 -2.39 -3.68 7.12
N PRO A 238 -3.39 -3.54 6.24
CA PRO A 238 -4.76 -3.88 6.55
C PRO A 238 -4.95 -5.38 6.79
N LEU A 239 -5.88 -5.71 7.69
CA LEU A 239 -6.34 -7.08 7.93
C LEU A 239 -7.71 -7.28 7.28
N SER A 240 -7.81 -8.18 6.31
CA SER A 240 -9.10 -8.55 5.70
C SER A 240 -9.65 -9.84 6.30
N ILE A 241 -10.90 -9.80 6.72
CA ILE A 241 -11.68 -10.91 7.26
C ILE A 241 -12.72 -11.29 6.21
N CYS A 242 -12.58 -12.47 5.61
CA CYS A 242 -13.51 -12.97 4.60
C CYS A 242 -14.31 -14.15 5.14
N VAL A 243 -15.62 -14.14 4.93
CA VAL A 243 -16.52 -15.26 5.25
C VAL A 243 -16.89 -15.95 3.95
N VAL A 244 -16.60 -17.24 3.86
CA VAL A 244 -16.85 -18.04 2.65
C VAL A 244 -17.79 -19.19 2.98
N ASP A 245 -18.87 -19.30 2.21
CA ASP A 245 -19.79 -20.43 2.20
C ASP A 245 -19.17 -21.58 1.42
N TRP A 246 -18.93 -22.72 2.07
CA TRP A 246 -18.36 -23.91 1.43
C TRP A 246 -19.46 -24.95 1.19
N ARG A 247 -19.84 -25.08 -0.07
CA ARG A 247 -20.89 -26.00 -0.53
C ARG A 247 -20.29 -27.32 -0.97
N ALA A 248 -21.14 -28.34 -1.03
CA ALA A 248 -20.77 -29.65 -1.57
C ALA A 248 -20.15 -29.54 -2.98
N PHE A 249 -19.34 -30.53 -3.35
CA PHE A 249 -18.64 -30.61 -4.64
C PHE A 249 -17.60 -29.51 -4.89
N GLY A 250 -16.97 -28.98 -3.82
CA GLY A 250 -15.86 -28.04 -3.92
C GLY A 250 -16.25 -26.64 -4.38
N ARG A 251 -17.55 -26.31 -4.37
CA ARG A 251 -18.04 -24.98 -4.71
C ARG A 251 -17.97 -24.10 -3.47
N SER A 252 -17.34 -22.93 -3.59
CA SER A 252 -17.31 -21.93 -2.54
C SER A 252 -17.86 -20.61 -3.04
N THR A 253 -18.54 -19.87 -2.15
CA THR A 253 -19.05 -18.53 -2.45
C THR A 253 -18.62 -17.57 -1.35
N LEU A 254 -17.96 -16.47 -1.72
CA LEU A 254 -17.67 -15.39 -0.79
C LEU A 254 -19.00 -14.78 -0.33
N VAL A 255 -19.25 -14.80 0.98
CA VAL A 255 -20.48 -14.29 1.60
C VAL A 255 -20.30 -12.83 1.96
N GLY A 256 -19.12 -12.47 2.46
CA GLY A 256 -18.79 -11.11 2.83
C GLY A 256 -17.31 -10.95 3.16
N THR A 257 -16.84 -9.71 3.04
CA THR A 257 -15.48 -9.31 3.44
C THR A 257 -15.56 -8.06 4.29
N HIS A 258 -14.78 -8.01 5.36
CA HIS A 258 -14.56 -6.83 6.16
C HIS A 258 -13.07 -6.55 6.26
N THR A 259 -12.64 -5.32 5.96
CA THR A 259 -11.23 -4.94 6.03
C THR A 259 -10.99 -3.92 7.13
N ILE A 260 -10.11 -4.27 8.06
CA ILE A 260 -9.59 -3.39 9.10
C ILE A 260 -8.36 -2.68 8.55
N ASN A 261 -8.54 -1.42 8.15
CA ASN A 261 -7.45 -0.61 7.59
C ASN A 261 -6.40 -0.18 8.63
N TYR A 262 -6.81 -0.05 9.89
CA TYR A 262 -6.02 0.47 10.99
C TYR A 262 -6.09 -0.50 12.17
N LEU A 263 -5.00 -1.21 12.44
CA LEU A 263 -4.96 -2.14 13.56
C LEU A 263 -4.63 -1.48 14.89
N LYS A 264 -4.00 -0.29 14.85
CA LYS A 264 -3.64 0.48 16.05
C LYS A 264 -4.82 0.73 16.99
N GLN A 265 -6.05 0.78 16.48
CA GLN A 265 -7.24 0.95 17.33
C GLN A 265 -7.57 -0.29 18.19
N PHE A 266 -6.92 -1.42 17.93
CA PHE A 266 -7.12 -2.71 18.59
C PHE A 266 -5.86 -3.21 19.31
N LEU A 267 -4.78 -2.41 19.35
CA LEU A 267 -3.52 -2.71 20.02
C LEU A 267 -3.47 -2.07 21.41
#